data_AF-A0A368F4P4-F1
#
_entry.id   AF-A0A368F4P4-F1
#
_cell.length_a   1.000
_cell.length_b   1.000
_cell.length_c   1.000
_cell.angle_alpha   90.00
_cell.angle_beta   90.00
_cell.angle_gamma   90.00
#
_symmetry.space_group_name_H-M   'P 1'
#
loop_
_entity.id
_entity.type
_entity.pdbx_description
1 polymer ?
#
loop_
_entity_poly.entity_id
_entity_poly.type
_entity_poly.pdbx_seq_one_letter_code
_entity_poly.pdbx_strand_id
1 'polypeptide(L)'
;MYFDDLHIEKRTKSLWTYLDHRQDDYLNPFYEPTTFGVLSGIETRAAAFKVWHALYNRFDDGLLPRETATDMVMTAMEHVVCLSIIIKGTKPDIKHSLELICAEVTYYMCTER
;
A
#
# COMPACT_ATOMS: atom_id res chain seq x y z
N MET A 1 34.79 -23.51 -9.54
CA MET A 1 34.46 -23.43 -8.11
C MET A 1 33.07 -24.04 -7.99
N TYR A 2 32.99 -25.28 -7.54
CA TYR A 2 31.71 -25.98 -7.46
C TYR A 2 31.02 -25.61 -6.15
N PHE A 3 29.69 -25.57 -6.13
CA PHE A 3 28.89 -25.20 -4.97
C PHE A 3 29.25 -26.02 -3.71
N ASP A 4 29.72 -27.27 -3.90
CA ASP A 4 30.14 -28.20 -2.85
C ASP A 4 31.39 -27.72 -2.07
N ASP A 5 32.28 -26.93 -2.70
CA ASP A 5 33.50 -26.47 -2.04
C ASP A 5 33.20 -25.52 -0.87
N LEU A 6 32.09 -24.78 -0.93
CA LEU A 6 31.75 -23.72 0.02
C LEU A 6 31.04 -24.24 1.29
N HIS A 7 30.53 -25.47 1.28
CA HIS A 7 29.85 -26.14 2.41
C HIS A 7 28.76 -25.25 3.06
N ILE A 8 27.96 -24.58 2.22
CA ILE A 8 26.97 -23.56 2.62
C ILE A 8 25.96 -24.13 3.61
N GLU A 9 25.59 -25.40 3.43
CA GLU A 9 24.66 -26.15 4.27
C GLU A 9 25.14 -26.31 5.72
N LYS A 10 26.46 -26.32 5.96
CA LYS A 10 27.04 -26.41 7.31
C LYS A 10 27.33 -25.04 7.92
N ARG A 11 27.59 -24.05 7.07
CA ARG A 11 28.12 -22.73 7.51
C ARG A 11 27.04 -21.66 7.60
N THR A 12 25.90 -21.84 6.95
CA THR A 12 24.81 -20.87 6.92
C THR A 12 23.49 -21.54 7.29
N LYS A 13 22.55 -20.75 7.81
CA LYS A 13 21.20 -21.23 8.08
C LYS A 13 20.37 -21.16 6.81
N SER A 14 19.55 -22.20 6.59
CA SER A 14 18.63 -22.23 5.47
C SER A 14 17.52 -21.19 5.65
N LEU A 15 17.23 -20.43 4.59
CA LEU A 15 16.08 -19.55 4.51
C LEU A 15 14.77 -20.33 4.66
N TRP A 16 14.70 -21.54 4.11
CA TRP A 16 13.51 -22.39 4.20
C TRP A 16 13.19 -22.75 5.64
N THR A 17 14.21 -23.06 6.45
CA THR A 17 14.01 -23.30 7.89
C THR A 17 13.39 -22.07 8.55
N TYR A 18 13.83 -20.86 8.22
CA TYR A 18 13.24 -19.63 8.78
C TYR A 18 11.78 -19.43 8.36
N LEU A 19 11.45 -19.63 7.09
CA LEU A 19 10.10 -19.44 6.56
C LEU A 19 9.12 -20.49 7.10
N ASP A 20 9.57 -21.75 7.24
CA ASP A 20 8.77 -22.86 7.77
C ASP A 20 8.34 -22.62 9.22
N HIS A 21 9.22 -22.05 10.05
CA HIS A 21 8.90 -21.67 11.43
C HIS A 21 7.87 -20.52 11.53
N ARG A 22 7.59 -19.81 10.43
CA ARG A 22 6.68 -18.64 10.37
C ARG A 22 5.69 -18.77 9.23
N GLN A 23 5.28 -20.00 8.93
CA GLN A 23 4.43 -20.27 7.79
C GLN A 23 3.14 -19.45 7.83
N ASP A 24 2.58 -19.22 9.02
CA ASP A 24 1.36 -18.44 9.24
C ASP A 24 1.48 -16.98 8.75
N ASP A 25 2.67 -16.37 8.77
CA ASP A 25 2.90 -15.00 8.31
C ASP A 25 2.94 -14.89 6.77
N TYR A 26 3.23 -16.00 6.09
CA TYR A 26 3.51 -16.03 4.65
C TYR A 26 2.48 -16.80 3.82
N LEU A 27 1.58 -17.56 4.47
CA LEU A 27 0.55 -18.32 3.80
C LEU A 27 -0.53 -17.38 3.27
N ASN A 28 -0.87 -17.51 1.99
CA ASN A 28 -2.03 -16.82 1.42
C ASN A 28 -3.31 -17.44 2.00
N PRO A 29 -4.16 -16.70 2.75
CA PRO A 29 -5.38 -17.25 3.35
C PRO A 29 -6.42 -17.69 2.29
N PHE A 30 -6.29 -17.22 1.05
CA PHE A 30 -7.14 -17.61 -0.07
C PHE A 30 -6.57 -18.77 -0.89
N TYR A 31 -5.43 -19.34 -0.46
CA TYR A 31 -4.87 -20.50 -1.14
C TYR A 31 -5.71 -21.74 -0.87
N GLU A 32 -6.25 -22.31 -1.94
CA GLU A 32 -6.95 -23.59 -1.91
C GLU A 32 -6.33 -24.51 -2.98
N PRO A 33 -5.79 -25.68 -2.60
CA PRO A 33 -5.02 -26.54 -3.50
C PRO A 33 -5.79 -27.07 -4.72
N THR A 34 -7.12 -27.12 -4.64
CA THR A 34 -7.98 -27.78 -5.62
C THR A 34 -8.70 -26.82 -6.56
N THR A 35 -8.62 -25.51 -6.34
CA THR A 35 -9.42 -24.52 -7.08
C THR A 35 -8.94 -24.32 -8.50
N PHE A 36 -7.62 -24.38 -8.73
CA PHE A 36 -7.02 -24.14 -10.04
C PHE A 36 -5.98 -25.21 -10.37
N GLY A 37 -6.31 -26.14 -11.26
CA GLY A 37 -5.36 -27.14 -11.78
C GLY A 37 -4.38 -26.58 -12.81
N VAL A 38 -4.73 -25.47 -13.47
CA VAL A 38 -3.88 -24.74 -14.42
C VAL A 38 -4.15 -23.25 -14.27
N LEU A 39 -3.09 -22.44 -14.22
CA LEU A 39 -3.20 -20.98 -14.29
C LEU A 39 -3.38 -20.54 -15.75
N SER A 40 -4.63 -20.51 -16.21
CA SER A 40 -4.98 -20.01 -17.55
C SER A 40 -5.36 -18.52 -17.51
N GLY A 41 -5.03 -17.77 -18.57
CA GLY A 41 -5.46 -16.36 -18.70
C GLY A 41 -4.46 -15.32 -18.18
N ILE A 42 -3.21 -15.72 -17.91
CA ILE A 42 -2.14 -14.76 -17.63
C ILE A 42 -1.82 -14.00 -18.93
N GLU A 43 -2.00 -12.69 -18.90
CA GLU A 43 -1.74 -11.82 -20.04
C GLU A 43 -0.27 -11.34 -20.02
N THR A 44 0.41 -11.46 -21.16
CA THR A 44 1.84 -11.10 -21.30
C THR A 44 2.05 -9.78 -22.07
N ARG A 45 0.98 -9.06 -22.41
CA ARG A 45 1.10 -7.74 -23.03
C ARG A 45 1.68 -6.75 -22.03
N ALA A 46 2.46 -5.79 -22.52
CA ALA A 46 3.06 -4.74 -21.69
C ALA A 46 2.05 -4.01 -20.79
N ALA A 47 0.84 -3.78 -21.31
CA ALA A 47 -0.25 -3.11 -20.59
C ALA A 47 -0.84 -3.90 -19.42
N ALA A 48 -0.64 -5.22 -19.36
CA ALA A 48 -1.14 -6.06 -18.29
C ALA A 48 -0.20 -6.10 -17.07
N PHE A 49 1.06 -5.73 -17.25
CA PHE A 49 2.02 -5.69 -16.16
C PHE A 49 1.75 -4.46 -15.28
N LYS A 50 1.57 -4.72 -13.98
CA LYS A 50 1.54 -3.68 -12.95
C LYS A 50 2.88 -3.66 -12.24
N VAL A 51 3.41 -2.47 -11.98
CA VAL A 51 4.62 -2.32 -11.18
C VAL A 51 4.32 -2.70 -9.73
N TRP A 52 5.15 -3.58 -9.16
CA TRP A 52 4.99 -4.00 -7.76
C TRP A 52 5.51 -2.92 -6.81
N HIS A 53 4.71 -1.89 -6.58
CA HIS A 53 5.08 -0.74 -5.74
C HIS A 53 5.48 -1.16 -4.32
N ALA A 54 4.77 -2.10 -3.70
CA ALA A 54 5.12 -2.61 -2.37
C ALA A 54 6.49 -3.32 -2.30
N LEU A 55 7.10 -3.69 -3.43
CA LEU A 55 8.47 -4.20 -3.48
C LEU A 55 9.46 -3.08 -3.80
N TYR A 56 9.23 -2.35 -4.90
CA TYR A 56 10.19 -1.38 -5.44
C TYR A 56 10.14 0.00 -4.77
N ASN A 57 8.97 0.40 -4.30
CA ASN A 57 8.69 1.71 -3.68
C ASN A 57 8.28 1.53 -2.21
N ARG A 58 8.69 0.45 -1.54
CA ARG A 58 8.24 0.13 -0.16
C ARG A 58 8.67 1.15 0.90
N PHE A 59 9.58 2.04 0.54
CA PHE A 59 10.10 3.13 1.38
C PHE A 59 9.69 4.50 0.84
N ASP A 60 8.84 4.52 -0.19
CA ASP A 60 8.27 5.75 -0.72
C ASP A 60 7.08 6.09 0.17
N ASP A 61 7.31 6.97 1.14
CA ASP A 61 6.27 7.47 2.05
C ASP A 61 5.31 8.44 1.34
N GLY A 62 5.38 8.56 0.01
CA GLY A 62 4.62 9.50 -0.80
C GLY A 62 5.08 10.95 -0.67
N LEU A 63 6.16 11.18 0.09
CA LEU A 63 6.81 12.46 0.26
C LEU A 63 8.04 12.52 -0.65
N LEU A 64 8.12 13.55 -1.49
CA LEU A 64 9.39 13.81 -2.18
C LEU A 64 10.48 14.09 -1.15
N PRO A 65 11.76 13.77 -1.41
CA PRO A 65 12.85 14.06 -0.47
C PRO A 65 13.00 15.54 -0.06
N ARG A 66 12.34 16.46 -0.76
CA ARG A 66 12.31 17.91 -0.47
C ARG A 66 11.03 18.35 0.23
N GLU A 67 10.03 17.49 0.34
CA GLU A 67 8.76 17.74 1.01
C GLU A 67 8.84 17.19 2.43
N THR A 68 8.50 18.02 3.41
CA THR A 68 8.37 17.56 4.78
C THR A 68 6.91 17.16 5.04
N ALA A 69 6.69 16.15 5.88
CA ALA A 69 5.34 15.75 6.28
C ALA A 69 4.54 16.94 6.85
N THR A 70 5.22 17.84 7.57
CA THR A 70 4.64 19.08 8.09
C THR A 70 4.16 20.03 6.98
N ASP A 71 4.95 20.23 5.93
CA ASP A 71 4.57 21.12 4.82
C ASP A 71 3.39 20.54 4.02
N MET A 72 3.36 19.23 3.84
CA MET A 72 2.26 18.54 3.16
C MET A 72 0.96 18.60 3.98
N VAL A 73 1.04 18.41 5.30
CA VAL A 73 -0.11 18.56 6.21
C VAL A 73 -0.61 20.00 6.23
N MET A 74 0.28 20.99 6.27
CA MET A 74 -0.12 22.40 6.21
C MET A 74 -0.81 22.74 4.88
N THR A 75 -0.25 22.30 3.76
CA THR A 75 -0.84 22.51 2.43
C THR A 75 -2.22 21.86 2.33
N ALA A 76 -2.38 20.63 2.83
CA ALA A 76 -3.66 19.96 2.90
C ALA A 76 -4.66 20.72 3.79
N MET A 77 -4.22 21.26 4.93
CA MET A 77 -5.04 22.05 5.83
C MET A 77 -5.51 23.36 5.19
N GLU A 78 -4.63 24.06 4.45
CA GLU A 78 -4.99 25.26 3.68
C GLU A 78 -6.04 24.93 2.61
N HIS A 79 -5.89 23.81 1.90
CA HIS A 79 -6.87 23.35 0.93
C HIS A 79 -8.23 23.03 1.58
N VAL A 80 -8.24 22.37 2.75
CA VAL A 80 -9.46 22.09 3.52
C VAL A 80 -10.13 23.39 3.98
N VAL A 81 -9.35 24.37 4.46
CA VAL A 81 -9.87 25.69 4.87
C VAL A 81 -10.48 26.42 3.67
N CYS A 82 -9.78 26.48 2.54
CA CYS A 82 -10.28 27.07 1.29
C CYS A 82 -11.58 26.40 0.82
N LEU A 83 -11.62 25.06 0.82
CA LEU A 83 -12.82 24.30 0.47
C LEU A 83 -13.98 24.62 1.41
N SER A 84 -13.71 24.72 2.72
CA SER A 84 -14.74 25.06 3.72
C SER A 84 -15.37 26.44 3.48
N ILE A 85 -14.58 27.41 3.01
CA ILE A 85 -15.05 28.75 2.67
C ILE A 85 -15.94 28.69 1.43
N ILE A 86 -15.54 27.92 0.41
CA ILE A 86 -16.34 27.70 -0.81
C ILE A 86 -17.66 26.98 -0.49
N ILE A 87 -17.63 25.98 0.39
CA ILE A 87 -18.84 25.26 0.88
C ILE A 87 -19.79 26.22 1.60
N LYS A 88 -19.27 27.12 2.45
CA LYS A 88 -20.10 28.10 3.16
C LYS A 88 -20.70 29.16 2.23
N GLY A 89 -20.06 29.43 1.09
CA GLY A 89 -20.54 30.36 0.05
C GLY A 89 -21.46 29.74 -1.01
N THR A 90 -21.66 28.42 -1.02
CA THR A 90 -22.50 27.72 -2.00
C THR A 90 -23.93 27.54 -1.50
N LYS A 91 -24.88 27.42 -2.45
CA LYS A 91 -26.32 27.29 -2.18
C LYS A 91 -26.61 26.11 -1.22
N PRO A 92 -27.65 26.21 -0.37
CA PRO A 92 -27.90 25.24 0.71
C PRO A 92 -28.10 23.78 0.24
N ASP A 93 -28.47 23.59 -1.03
CA ASP A 93 -28.78 22.28 -1.62
C ASP A 93 -27.54 21.36 -1.77
N ILE A 94 -26.35 21.93 -1.94
CA ILE A 94 -25.09 21.16 -2.12
C ILE A 94 -24.29 21.10 -0.80
N LYS A 95 -24.61 22.00 0.14
CA LYS A 95 -23.92 22.12 1.43
C LYS A 95 -24.01 20.84 2.27
N HIS A 96 -25.16 20.18 2.28
CA HIS A 96 -25.38 18.98 3.08
C HIS A 96 -24.56 17.77 2.58
N SER A 97 -24.51 17.55 1.26
CA SER A 97 -23.70 16.48 0.66
C SER A 97 -22.21 16.70 0.83
N LEU A 98 -21.75 17.95 0.85
CA LEU A 98 -20.33 18.30 1.03
C LEU A 98 -19.89 18.25 2.51
N GLU A 99 -20.75 18.60 3.47
CA GLU A 99 -20.47 18.43 4.91
C GLU A 99 -20.26 16.96 5.28
N LEU A 100 -21.01 16.03 4.66
CA LEU A 100 -20.82 14.59 4.83
C LEU A 100 -19.44 14.14 4.33
N ILE A 101 -19.01 14.62 3.17
CA ILE A 101 -17.69 14.30 2.59
C ILE A 101 -16.55 14.84 3.47
N CYS A 102 -16.67 16.08 3.98
CA CYS A 102 -15.66 16.65 4.89
C CYS A 102 -15.57 15.89 6.22
N ALA A 103 -16.71 15.45 6.77
CA ALA A 103 -16.74 14.67 8.01
C ALA A 103 -16.11 13.29 7.81
N GLU A 104 -16.37 12.65 6.67
CA GLU A 104 -15.80 11.35 6.32
C GLU A 104 -14.29 11.43 6.13
N VAL A 105 -13.78 12.42 5.38
CA VAL A 105 -12.33 12.63 5.22
C VAL A 105 -11.65 12.93 6.56
N THR A 106 -12.29 13.72 7.43
CA THR A 106 -11.75 14.02 8.77
C THR A 106 -11.72 12.78 9.67
N TYR A 107 -12.75 11.94 9.59
CA TYR A 107 -12.81 10.68 10.34
C TYR A 107 -11.69 9.73 9.92
N TYR A 108 -11.53 9.47 8.61
CA TYR A 108 -10.47 8.61 8.08
C TYR A 108 -9.07 9.07 8.52
N MET A 109 -8.82 10.39 8.52
CA MET A 109 -7.54 10.96 8.94
C MET A 109 -7.29 10.91 10.46
N CYS A 110 -8.33 10.75 11.29
CA CYS A 110 -8.21 10.65 12.74
C CYS A 110 -8.18 9.21 13.27
N THR A 111 -8.67 8.23 12.52
CA THR A 111 -8.76 6.82 12.96
C THR A 111 -7.61 5.92 12.52
N GLU A 112 -6.78 6.32 11.55
CA GLU A 112 -5.52 5.63 11.28
C GLU A 112 -4.41 6.25 12.15
N ARG A 113 -4.22 5.69 13.35
CA ARG A 113 -3.15 6.04 14.29
C ARG A 113 -2.49 4.79 14.84
#